data_AF-A0A957RB11-F1
#
_entry.id   AF-A0A957RB11-F1
#
_cell.length_a   1.000
_cell.length_b   1.000
_cell.length_c   1.000
_cell.angle_alpha   90.00
_cell.angle_beta   90.00
_cell.angle_gamma   90.00
#
_symmetry.space_group_name_H-M   'P 1'
#
loop_
_entity.id
_entity.type
_entity.pdbx_description
1 polymer ?
#
loop_
_entity_poly.entity_id
_entity_poly.type
_entity_poly.pdbx_seq_one_letter_code
_entity_poly.pdbx_strand_id
1 'polypeptide(L)'
;SRFGSSDPRLDAITPLALRSLQMCAHETYMDCPYYEQLMYVGDTRLEALTTYTISRDDRLPRKSILLFGLSRLPDGLTQARYPSRDVQVIPPFALWWVGMVYDYALWRDDREFVASLLPAVRAVLDGFLAYVDGEDLLHAQPGWNFSDWTAGWPIGVPPDGFGGCSGVIHWHLIYTLELASRLEGWAGDPFAAQRWQSWHARLAAAAETHFWDDARGLFADDLAHTCFSEHTQCLALLSGALAGERRERTAQNLLTDESLTRTTIYFTHYLFETYRLLEQPAALFERLGLWFDLAAQGFKTTPEQPEPSRSDCHGWGAHPLYHFFATLLGIRPSAPGFGQVEIKPIPGHLTQLAGELVHPLGRIIVDLHFASGHVRGSVMLPAGLHGTFCYAGKTVALRVGMQAIDL
;
A
#
# COMPACT_ATOMS: atom_id res chain seq x y z
N SER A 1 -7.47 5.79 17.68
CA SER A 1 -6.82 4.52 18.04
C SER A 1 -5.68 4.76 19.02
N ARG A 2 -5.16 3.71 19.68
CA ARG A 2 -3.97 3.76 20.54
C ARG A 2 -3.07 2.58 20.23
N PHE A 3 -1.76 2.79 20.24
CA PHE A 3 -0.74 1.76 20.02
C PHE A 3 0.24 1.79 21.19
N GLY A 4 0.76 0.64 21.56
CA GLY A 4 1.84 0.50 22.53
C GLY A 4 2.65 -0.76 22.25
N SER A 5 3.94 -0.71 22.56
CA SER A 5 4.85 -1.85 22.34
C SER A 5 5.94 -1.89 23.40
N SER A 6 6.71 -2.99 23.41
CA SER A 6 7.93 -3.08 24.22
C SER A 6 9.12 -2.28 23.68
N ASP A 7 9.02 -1.64 22.52
CA ASP A 7 10.08 -0.82 21.91
C ASP A 7 9.69 0.66 21.89
N PRO A 8 10.27 1.50 22.77
CA PRO A 8 9.89 2.91 22.88
C PRO A 8 10.24 3.73 21.63
N ARG A 9 11.06 3.20 20.71
CA ARG A 9 11.36 3.88 19.44
C ARG A 9 10.13 3.96 18.54
N LEU A 10 9.21 3.00 18.62
CA LEU A 10 7.94 3.06 17.87
C LEU A 10 7.04 4.21 18.38
N ASP A 11 7.03 4.42 19.71
CA ASP A 11 6.25 5.51 20.31
C ASP A 11 6.74 6.88 19.85
N ALA A 12 8.04 7.02 19.59
CA ALA A 12 8.66 8.27 19.11
C ALA A 12 8.23 8.65 17.68
N ILE A 13 7.83 7.69 16.83
CA ILE A 13 7.35 7.94 15.46
C ILE A 13 5.95 8.57 15.48
N THR A 14 5.09 8.12 16.39
CA THR A 14 3.68 8.52 16.46
C THR A 14 3.44 10.04 16.42
N PRO A 15 4.09 10.86 17.26
CA PRO A 15 3.87 12.32 17.23
C PRO A 15 4.32 12.97 15.91
N LEU A 16 5.37 12.46 15.26
CA LEU A 16 5.85 13.00 13.97
C LEU A 16 4.85 12.70 12.85
N ALA A 17 4.45 11.43 12.72
CA ALA A 17 3.51 10.99 11.71
C ALA A 17 2.12 11.62 11.89
N LEU A 18 1.61 11.67 13.13
CA LEU A 18 0.32 12.29 13.42
C LEU A 18 0.34 13.79 13.11
N ARG A 19 1.40 14.51 13.48
CA ARG A 19 1.53 15.93 13.15
C ARG A 19 1.55 16.15 11.64
N SER A 20 2.25 15.30 10.90
CA SER A 20 2.31 15.40 9.43
C SER A 20 0.93 15.28 8.80
N LEU A 21 0.15 14.29 9.22
CA LEU A 21 -1.25 14.14 8.79
C LEU A 21 -2.11 15.35 9.19
N GLN A 22 -1.95 15.88 10.40
CA GLN A 22 -2.69 17.07 10.83
C GLN A 22 -2.37 18.30 9.98
N MET A 23 -1.13 18.44 9.54
CA MET A 23 -0.69 19.52 8.66
C MET A 23 -1.09 19.29 7.20
N CYS A 24 -1.38 18.07 6.80
CA CYS A 24 -1.70 17.70 5.42
C CYS A 24 -3.20 17.40 5.20
N ALA A 25 -4.03 17.43 6.25
CA ALA A 25 -5.46 17.18 6.16
C ALA A 25 -6.28 18.46 6.45
N HIS A 26 -6.81 19.07 5.40
CA HIS A 26 -7.63 20.29 5.44
C HIS A 26 -9.04 20.01 4.89
N GLU A 27 -9.54 20.86 3.97
CA GLU A 27 -10.74 20.58 3.18
C GLU A 27 -10.51 19.43 2.19
N THR A 28 -9.25 19.20 1.80
CA THR A 28 -8.73 18.03 1.07
C THR A 28 -7.48 17.53 1.79
N TYR A 29 -7.01 16.32 1.46
CA TYR A 29 -5.62 15.96 1.74
C TYR A 29 -4.67 16.84 0.92
N MET A 30 -3.40 16.90 1.29
CA MET A 30 -2.35 17.66 0.63
C MET A 30 -1.04 16.87 0.71
N ASP A 31 -0.19 16.99 -0.29
CA ASP A 31 1.19 16.49 -0.24
C ASP A 31 1.97 17.12 0.93
N CYS A 32 1.97 18.45 1.02
CA CYS A 32 2.67 19.21 2.04
C CYS A 32 1.94 20.54 2.38
N PRO A 33 2.14 21.09 3.59
CA PRO A 33 1.45 22.31 4.02
C PRO A 33 2.04 23.61 3.46
N TYR A 34 3.22 23.56 2.82
CA TYR A 34 3.99 24.77 2.50
C TYR A 34 4.25 24.97 0.99
N TYR A 35 4.81 23.99 0.29
CA TYR A 35 5.27 24.21 -1.09
C TYR A 35 4.14 24.13 -2.11
N GLU A 36 3.46 22.99 -2.21
CA GLU A 36 2.47 22.78 -3.27
C GLU A 36 1.05 22.94 -2.76
N GLN A 37 0.74 22.33 -1.61
CA GLN A 37 -0.62 22.31 -1.05
C GLN A 37 -1.62 21.72 -2.04
N LEU A 38 -1.27 20.57 -2.62
CA LEU A 38 -2.05 19.89 -3.65
C LEU A 38 -2.37 18.46 -3.24
N MET A 39 -3.61 18.04 -3.46
CA MET A 39 -4.03 16.67 -3.17
C MET A 39 -3.54 15.72 -4.27
N TYR A 40 -2.33 15.18 -4.15
CA TYR A 40 -1.80 14.17 -5.05
C TYR A 40 -2.32 12.77 -4.69
N VAL A 41 -2.65 11.95 -5.69
CA VAL A 41 -3.28 10.64 -5.45
C VAL A 41 -2.37 9.69 -4.67
N GLY A 42 -1.08 9.62 -5.03
CA GLY A 42 -0.11 8.73 -4.39
C GLY A 42 -0.03 8.98 -2.88
N ASP A 43 0.12 10.24 -2.50
CA ASP A 43 0.08 10.73 -1.12
C ASP A 43 -1.22 10.39 -0.42
N THR A 44 -2.31 10.78 -1.06
CA THR A 44 -3.65 10.71 -0.49
C THR A 44 -4.04 9.26 -0.17
N ARG A 45 -3.57 8.29 -0.96
CA ARG A 45 -3.79 6.87 -0.65
C ARG A 45 -3.20 6.48 0.71
N LEU A 46 -1.95 6.88 0.96
CA LEU A 46 -1.25 6.54 2.22
C LEU A 46 -1.84 7.29 3.42
N GLU A 47 -2.22 8.56 3.21
CA GLU A 47 -2.91 9.36 4.22
C GLU A 47 -4.30 8.79 4.54
N ALA A 48 -5.05 8.33 3.54
CA ALA A 48 -6.36 7.71 3.71
C ALA A 48 -6.26 6.37 4.46
N LEU A 49 -5.33 5.49 4.08
CA LEU A 49 -5.06 4.24 4.78
C LEU A 49 -4.71 4.49 6.26
N THR A 50 -3.87 5.49 6.52
CA THR A 50 -3.54 5.88 7.90
C THR A 50 -4.74 6.46 8.63
N THR A 51 -5.56 7.26 7.96
CA THR A 51 -6.82 7.78 8.51
C THR A 51 -7.75 6.63 8.90
N TYR A 52 -7.81 5.56 8.11
CA TYR A 52 -8.66 4.42 8.41
C TYR A 52 -8.33 3.72 9.71
N THR A 53 -7.05 3.70 10.10
CA THR A 53 -6.60 3.05 11.33
C THR A 53 -6.63 3.96 12.53
N ILE A 54 -6.67 5.29 12.39
CA ILE A 54 -6.65 6.22 13.53
C ILE A 54 -7.99 6.90 13.81
N SER A 55 -8.88 7.02 12.81
CA SER A 55 -10.16 7.71 12.88
C SER A 55 -11.32 6.88 12.31
N ARG A 56 -12.53 7.10 12.84
CA ARG A 56 -13.79 6.58 12.25
C ARG A 56 -14.35 7.51 11.18
N ASP A 57 -13.88 8.75 11.12
CA ASP A 57 -14.31 9.72 10.11
C ASP A 57 -13.70 9.36 8.76
N ASP A 58 -14.55 9.02 7.81
CA ASP A 58 -14.16 8.64 6.45
C ASP A 58 -14.61 9.66 5.40
N ARG A 59 -15.11 10.83 5.83
CA ARG A 59 -15.59 11.88 4.92
C ARG A 59 -14.47 12.42 4.03
N LEU A 60 -13.27 12.61 4.58
CA LEU A 60 -12.11 13.12 3.83
C LEU A 60 -11.58 12.08 2.82
N PRO A 61 -11.35 10.79 3.19
CA PRO A 61 -11.07 9.73 2.22
C PRO A 61 -12.14 9.57 1.14
N ARG A 62 -13.42 9.53 1.52
CA ARG A 62 -14.53 9.38 0.59
C ARG A 62 -14.60 10.55 -0.40
N LYS A 63 -14.39 11.79 0.10
CA LYS A 63 -14.34 13.00 -0.72
C LYS A 63 -13.16 12.97 -1.69
N SER A 64 -11.97 12.55 -1.25
CA SER A 64 -10.79 12.52 -2.13
C SER A 64 -10.95 11.53 -3.27
N ILE A 65 -11.43 10.31 -2.98
CA ILE A 65 -11.73 9.29 -3.99
C ILE A 65 -12.71 9.82 -5.04
N LEU A 66 -13.79 10.48 -4.60
CA LEU A 66 -14.78 11.08 -5.49
C LEU A 66 -14.16 12.16 -6.38
N LEU A 67 -13.41 13.09 -5.79
CA LEU A 67 -12.79 14.20 -6.52
C LEU A 67 -11.82 13.72 -7.59
N PHE A 68 -10.98 12.73 -7.28
CA PHE A 68 -10.12 12.11 -8.28
C PHE A 68 -10.92 11.39 -9.38
N GLY A 69 -11.99 10.67 -9.03
CA GLY A 69 -12.86 10.04 -10.04
C GLY A 69 -13.55 11.04 -10.98
N LEU A 70 -13.84 12.26 -10.50
CA LEU A 70 -14.38 13.36 -11.28
C LEU A 70 -13.33 14.06 -12.15
N SER A 71 -12.04 13.89 -11.87
CA SER A 71 -10.94 14.55 -12.60
C SER A 71 -10.56 13.84 -13.90
N ARG A 72 -11.20 12.70 -14.20
CA ARG A 72 -10.89 11.84 -15.35
C ARG A 72 -10.90 12.59 -16.67
N LEU A 73 -9.91 12.27 -17.49
CA LEU A 73 -9.72 12.77 -18.84
C LEU A 73 -10.36 11.80 -19.87
N PRO A 74 -10.48 12.22 -21.15
CA PRO A 74 -11.07 11.38 -22.20
C PRO A 74 -10.33 10.06 -22.48
N ASP A 75 -9.05 9.97 -22.12
CA ASP A 75 -8.24 8.74 -22.18
C ASP A 75 -8.53 7.76 -21.03
N GLY A 76 -9.39 8.16 -20.08
CA GLY A 76 -9.80 7.37 -18.92
C GLY A 76 -9.01 7.67 -17.65
N LEU A 77 -7.81 8.26 -17.75
CA LEU A 77 -6.93 8.47 -16.60
C LEU A 77 -7.42 9.63 -15.71
N THR A 78 -7.24 9.49 -14.40
CA THR A 78 -7.44 10.60 -13.44
C THR A 78 -6.27 11.58 -13.52
N GLN A 79 -6.52 12.86 -13.22
CA GLN A 79 -5.43 13.79 -12.95
C GLN A 79 -4.64 13.35 -11.71
N ALA A 80 -3.33 13.63 -11.72
CA ALA A 80 -2.40 13.29 -10.64
C ALA A 80 -2.72 14.02 -9.34
N ARG A 81 -3.25 15.23 -9.46
CA ARG A 81 -3.64 16.12 -8.37
C ARG A 81 -4.96 16.80 -8.73
N TYR A 82 -5.92 16.81 -7.81
CA TYR A 82 -7.22 17.42 -8.06
C TYR A 82 -7.93 17.79 -6.76
N PRO A 83 -8.65 18.92 -6.66
CA PRO A 83 -8.89 19.93 -7.69
C PRO A 83 -7.63 20.75 -8.00
N SER A 84 -7.37 21.00 -9.28
CA SER A 84 -6.27 21.86 -9.73
C SER A 84 -6.68 22.65 -10.96
N ARG A 85 -6.06 23.82 -11.14
CA ARG A 85 -6.20 24.62 -12.37
C ARG A 85 -5.48 23.95 -13.54
N ASP A 86 -4.32 23.37 -13.26
CA ASP A 86 -3.44 22.83 -14.28
C ASP A 86 -3.64 21.32 -14.38
N VAL A 87 -3.88 20.85 -15.60
CA VAL A 87 -3.97 19.42 -15.88
C VAL A 87 -2.57 18.82 -15.78
N GLN A 88 -2.41 17.86 -14.88
CA GLN A 88 -1.22 17.05 -14.74
C GLN A 88 -1.62 15.59 -14.61
N VAL A 89 -0.93 14.71 -15.33
CA VAL A 89 -1.20 13.26 -15.31
C VAL A 89 0.08 12.54 -14.90
N ILE A 90 -0.06 11.73 -13.85
CA ILE A 90 0.93 10.74 -13.43
C ILE A 90 0.23 9.40 -13.60
N PRO A 91 0.49 8.65 -14.69
CA PRO A 91 -0.26 7.42 -14.96
C PRO A 91 -0.23 6.42 -13.79
N PRO A 92 0.91 6.16 -13.12
CA PRO A 92 0.93 5.33 -11.91
C PRO A 92 -0.01 5.81 -10.79
N PHE A 93 -0.28 7.11 -10.69
CA PHE A 93 -1.22 7.63 -9.70
C PHE A 93 -2.67 7.31 -10.05
N ALA A 94 -3.03 7.19 -11.33
CA ALA A 94 -4.36 6.72 -11.72
C ALA A 94 -4.58 5.24 -11.30
N LEU A 95 -3.54 4.40 -11.35
CA LEU A 95 -3.59 3.04 -10.81
C LEU A 95 -3.74 3.06 -9.28
N TRP A 96 -3.04 3.95 -8.58
CA TRP A 96 -3.25 4.14 -7.15
C TRP A 96 -4.63 4.67 -6.78
N TRP A 97 -5.29 5.44 -7.63
CA TRP A 97 -6.70 5.80 -7.43
C TRP A 97 -7.60 4.55 -7.44
N VAL A 98 -7.39 3.61 -8.37
CA VAL A 98 -8.09 2.30 -8.34
C VAL A 98 -7.79 1.57 -7.02
N GLY A 99 -6.53 1.59 -6.59
CA GLY A 99 -6.13 1.09 -5.28
C GLY A 99 -6.89 1.75 -4.12
N MET A 100 -7.12 3.06 -4.15
CA MET A 100 -7.91 3.76 -3.14
C MET A 100 -9.38 3.32 -3.12
N VAL A 101 -9.99 3.06 -4.29
CA VAL A 101 -11.36 2.54 -4.36
C VAL A 101 -11.42 1.15 -3.71
N TYR A 102 -10.44 0.28 -4.02
CA TYR A 102 -10.31 -1.03 -3.39
C TYR A 102 -10.13 -0.92 -1.88
N ASP A 103 -9.22 -0.05 -1.41
CA ASP A 103 -8.96 0.15 0.01
C ASP A 103 -10.21 0.64 0.72
N TYR A 104 -10.95 1.59 0.15
CA TYR A 104 -12.20 2.07 0.72
C TYR A 104 -13.25 0.96 0.78
N ALA A 105 -13.43 0.17 -0.28
CA ALA A 105 -14.34 -0.97 -0.29
C ALA A 105 -13.99 -2.04 0.75
N LEU A 106 -12.69 -2.20 1.05
CA LEU A 106 -12.20 -3.15 2.04
C LEU A 106 -12.38 -2.62 3.48
N TRP A 107 -12.11 -1.33 3.72
CA TRP A 107 -12.08 -0.72 5.06
C TRP A 107 -13.38 -0.02 5.49
N ARG A 108 -14.30 0.28 4.56
CA ARG A 108 -15.54 1.04 4.81
C ARG A 108 -16.74 0.40 4.12
N ASP A 109 -17.84 0.28 4.85
CA ASP A 109 -19.08 -0.35 4.38
C ASP A 109 -19.99 0.66 3.67
N ASP A 110 -19.58 1.10 2.47
CA ASP A 110 -20.36 1.98 1.60
C ASP A 110 -20.34 1.43 0.16
N ARG A 111 -21.10 0.33 -0.01
CA ARG A 111 -21.17 -0.42 -1.28
C ARG A 111 -21.74 0.41 -2.42
N GLU A 112 -22.72 1.28 -2.14
CA GLU A 112 -23.35 2.12 -3.16
C GLU A 112 -22.35 3.13 -3.74
N PHE A 113 -21.56 3.76 -2.88
CA PHE A 113 -20.50 4.65 -3.33
C PHE A 113 -19.46 3.92 -4.17
N VAL A 114 -18.96 2.77 -3.71
CA VAL A 114 -17.99 1.96 -4.47
C VAL A 114 -18.56 1.56 -5.83
N ALA A 115 -19.81 1.07 -5.88
CA ALA A 115 -20.46 0.68 -7.12
C ALA A 115 -20.56 1.86 -8.11
N SER A 116 -20.83 3.07 -7.62
CA SER A 116 -20.89 4.28 -8.46
C SER A 116 -19.57 4.63 -9.14
N LEU A 117 -18.43 4.16 -8.60
CA LEU A 117 -17.09 4.42 -9.11
C LEU A 117 -16.57 3.34 -10.05
N LEU A 118 -17.21 2.16 -10.11
CA LEU A 118 -16.75 1.06 -10.97
C LEU A 118 -16.64 1.43 -12.45
N PRO A 119 -17.58 2.17 -13.07
CA PRO A 119 -17.39 2.62 -14.45
C PRO A 119 -16.11 3.44 -14.65
N ALA A 120 -15.71 4.20 -13.64
CA ALA A 120 -14.48 4.99 -13.66
C ALA A 120 -13.23 4.13 -13.45
N VAL A 121 -13.28 3.14 -12.54
CA VAL A 121 -12.22 2.12 -12.37
C VAL A 121 -11.93 1.40 -13.69
N ARG A 122 -12.99 0.91 -14.35
CA ARG A 122 -12.89 0.19 -15.63
C ARG A 122 -12.24 1.06 -16.71
N ALA A 123 -12.61 2.34 -16.78
CA ALA A 123 -12.04 3.28 -17.75
C ALA A 123 -10.54 3.55 -17.55
N VAL A 124 -10.08 3.65 -16.29
CA VAL A 124 -8.64 3.80 -16.00
C VAL A 124 -7.88 2.57 -16.50
N LEU A 125 -8.37 1.37 -16.18
CA LEU A 125 -7.73 0.12 -16.60
C LEU A 125 -7.74 -0.03 -18.13
N ASP A 126 -8.85 0.28 -18.79
CA ASP A 126 -8.95 0.23 -20.24
C ASP A 126 -8.03 1.25 -20.92
N GLY A 127 -7.82 2.43 -20.32
CA GLY A 127 -6.82 3.42 -20.78
C GLY A 127 -5.40 2.88 -20.73
N PHE A 128 -5.05 2.12 -19.68
CA PHE A 128 -3.78 1.41 -19.60
C PHE A 128 -3.64 0.30 -20.65
N LEU A 129 -4.68 -0.51 -20.80
CA LEU A 129 -4.71 -1.63 -21.74
C LEU A 129 -4.62 -1.19 -23.21
N ALA A 130 -4.98 0.05 -23.53
CA ALA A 130 -4.81 0.61 -24.87
C ALA A 130 -3.33 0.77 -25.29
N TYR A 131 -2.40 0.70 -24.34
CA TYR A 131 -0.94 0.77 -24.56
C TYR A 131 -0.24 -0.56 -24.33
N VAL A 132 -1.01 -1.64 -24.19
CA VAL A 132 -0.47 -3.00 -24.22
C VAL A 132 -0.34 -3.43 -25.67
N ASP A 133 0.84 -3.88 -26.06
CA ASP A 133 1.11 -4.31 -27.44
C ASP A 133 0.75 -5.79 -27.70
N GLY A 134 1.13 -6.29 -28.87
CA GLY A 134 0.87 -7.68 -29.28
C GLY A 134 1.69 -8.73 -28.53
N GLU A 135 2.71 -8.33 -27.77
CA GLU A 135 3.52 -9.19 -26.90
C GLU A 135 3.06 -9.11 -25.43
N ASP A 136 1.90 -8.50 -25.18
CA ASP A 136 1.36 -8.27 -23.85
C ASP A 136 2.29 -7.40 -22.96
N LEU A 137 3.10 -6.52 -23.58
CA LEU A 137 3.96 -5.55 -22.87
C LEU A 137 3.29 -4.18 -22.78
N LEU A 138 3.31 -3.57 -21.59
CA LEU A 138 2.79 -2.22 -21.36
C LEU A 138 3.85 -1.18 -21.77
N HIS A 139 3.51 -0.37 -22.76
CA HIS A 139 4.29 0.82 -23.11
C HIS A 139 3.97 1.97 -22.16
N ALA A 140 4.99 2.78 -21.87
CA ALA A 140 4.86 3.95 -21.02
C ALA A 140 3.75 4.88 -21.52
N GLN A 141 2.83 5.20 -20.62
CA GLN A 141 1.71 6.10 -20.87
C GLN A 141 2.19 7.54 -21.08
N PRO A 142 1.51 8.37 -21.88
CA PRO A 142 1.78 9.79 -21.94
C PRO A 142 1.61 10.44 -20.57
N GLY A 143 2.57 11.28 -20.17
CA GLY A 143 2.55 11.99 -18.91
C GLY A 143 3.81 11.75 -18.08
N TRP A 144 3.72 12.06 -16.79
CA TRP A 144 4.82 11.91 -15.86
C TRP A 144 4.74 10.55 -15.17
N ASN A 145 5.45 9.54 -15.67
CA ASN A 145 5.42 8.17 -15.11
C ASN A 145 6.20 8.03 -13.79
N PHE A 146 5.94 8.91 -12.83
CA PHE A 146 6.54 8.91 -11.50
C PHE A 146 6.23 7.61 -10.74
N SER A 147 7.25 7.04 -10.09
CA SER A 147 7.10 5.88 -9.19
C SER A 147 7.65 6.14 -7.80
N ASP A 148 8.83 6.77 -7.67
CA ASP A 148 9.45 7.10 -6.37
C ASP A 148 10.62 8.09 -6.55
N TRP A 149 11.05 8.75 -5.46
CA TRP A 149 12.18 9.68 -5.46
C TRP A 149 13.55 9.02 -5.33
N THR A 150 13.79 7.94 -6.05
CA THR A 150 15.04 7.19 -5.93
C THR A 150 16.19 7.84 -6.69
N ALA A 151 17.41 7.73 -6.14
CA ALA A 151 18.63 8.13 -6.83
C ALA A 151 18.76 7.39 -8.18
N GLY A 152 19.02 8.14 -9.25
CA GLY A 152 19.13 7.61 -10.62
C GLY A 152 17.80 7.59 -11.38
N TRP A 153 16.66 7.89 -10.75
CA TRP A 153 15.37 8.04 -11.42
C TRP A 153 15.11 9.53 -11.67
N PRO A 154 15.39 10.05 -12.88
CA PRO A 154 15.22 11.48 -13.15
C PRO A 154 13.74 11.84 -13.00
N ILE A 155 13.48 12.89 -12.22
CA ILE A 155 12.12 13.29 -11.81
C ILE A 155 11.28 12.12 -11.26
N GLY A 156 11.92 11.13 -10.62
CA GLY A 156 11.26 9.95 -10.07
C GLY A 156 10.65 8.97 -11.08
N VAL A 157 11.02 9.09 -12.36
CA VAL A 157 10.60 8.16 -13.42
C VAL A 157 11.56 6.97 -13.45
N PRO A 158 11.04 5.72 -13.36
CA PRO A 158 11.88 4.52 -13.40
C PRO A 158 12.47 4.26 -14.79
N PRO A 159 13.42 3.32 -14.93
CA PRO A 159 13.92 2.86 -16.22
C PRO A 159 12.80 2.57 -17.21
N ASP A 160 12.99 3.00 -18.46
CA ASP A 160 12.03 2.94 -19.58
C ASP A 160 10.69 3.66 -19.38
N GLY A 161 10.49 4.40 -18.27
CA GLY A 161 9.24 5.11 -17.97
C GLY A 161 8.97 6.36 -18.83
N PHE A 162 9.90 6.84 -19.67
CA PHE A 162 9.65 7.98 -20.57
C PHE A 162 9.08 7.60 -21.95
N GLY A 163 9.10 6.32 -22.31
CA GLY A 163 8.67 5.90 -23.65
C GLY A 163 8.98 4.45 -24.05
N GLY A 164 9.43 3.61 -23.12
CA GLY A 164 9.66 2.18 -23.34
C GLY A 164 8.72 1.32 -22.50
N CYS A 165 9.11 0.06 -22.26
CA CYS A 165 8.37 -0.87 -21.40
C CYS A 165 9.06 -0.99 -20.04
N SER A 166 8.57 -0.24 -19.05
CA SER A 166 9.11 -0.27 -17.69
C SER A 166 8.54 -1.43 -16.88
N GLY A 167 9.41 -2.31 -16.37
CA GLY A 167 9.03 -3.41 -15.48
C GLY A 167 8.31 -2.95 -14.21
N VAL A 168 8.71 -1.79 -13.67
CA VAL A 168 8.08 -1.19 -12.48
C VAL A 168 6.60 -0.86 -12.77
N ILE A 169 6.33 -0.17 -13.88
CA ILE A 169 4.97 0.28 -14.24
C ILE A 169 4.13 -0.92 -14.71
N HIS A 170 4.75 -1.88 -15.39
CA HIS A 170 4.10 -3.12 -15.83
C HIS A 170 3.58 -3.92 -14.63
N TRP A 171 4.41 -4.17 -13.62
CA TRP A 171 3.99 -4.85 -12.39
C TRP A 171 2.99 -4.04 -11.55
N HIS A 172 3.04 -2.71 -11.62
CA HIS A 172 2.03 -1.86 -11.01
C HIS A 172 0.64 -2.09 -11.64
N LEU A 173 0.55 -2.18 -12.97
CA LEU A 173 -0.70 -2.51 -13.65
C LEU A 173 -1.20 -3.92 -13.26
N ILE A 174 -0.32 -4.92 -13.24
CA ILE A 174 -0.67 -6.29 -12.83
C ILE A 174 -1.24 -6.30 -11.41
N TYR A 175 -0.56 -5.65 -10.45
CA TYR A 175 -1.06 -5.53 -9.08
C TYR A 175 -2.46 -4.87 -9.04
N THR A 176 -2.66 -3.80 -9.83
CA THR A 176 -3.93 -3.07 -9.85
C THR A 176 -5.07 -3.89 -10.47
N LEU A 177 -4.78 -4.73 -11.46
CA LEU A 177 -5.76 -5.64 -12.07
C LEU A 177 -6.27 -6.68 -11.05
N GLU A 178 -5.42 -7.19 -10.17
CA GLU A 178 -5.84 -8.07 -9.06
C GLU A 178 -6.79 -7.34 -8.09
N LEU A 179 -6.45 -6.10 -7.71
CA LEU A 179 -7.31 -5.29 -6.84
C LEU A 179 -8.69 -5.04 -7.50
N ALA A 180 -8.70 -4.72 -8.79
CA ALA A 180 -9.93 -4.51 -9.54
C ALA A 180 -10.76 -5.78 -9.70
N SER A 181 -10.12 -6.93 -9.96
CA SER A 181 -10.77 -8.25 -10.03
C SER A 181 -11.56 -8.53 -8.75
N ARG A 182 -10.94 -8.34 -7.59
CA ARG A 182 -11.59 -8.50 -6.28
C ARG A 182 -12.72 -7.50 -6.06
N LEU A 183 -12.52 -6.25 -6.44
CA LEU A 183 -13.52 -5.18 -6.32
C LEU A 183 -14.79 -5.51 -7.11
N GLU A 184 -14.65 -5.94 -8.37
CA GLU A 184 -15.78 -6.36 -9.21
C GLU A 184 -16.49 -7.59 -8.62
N GLY A 185 -15.73 -8.55 -8.09
CA GLY A 185 -16.28 -9.71 -7.39
C GLY A 185 -17.13 -9.31 -6.19
N TRP A 186 -16.70 -8.34 -5.39
CA TRP A 186 -17.46 -7.81 -4.25
C TRP A 186 -18.70 -7.02 -4.67
N ALA A 187 -18.65 -6.36 -5.83
CA ALA A 187 -19.77 -5.68 -6.43
C ALA A 187 -20.80 -6.63 -7.08
N GLY A 188 -20.45 -7.91 -7.22
CA GLY A 188 -21.32 -8.92 -7.82
C GLY A 188 -21.28 -8.96 -9.35
N ASP A 189 -20.21 -8.47 -9.98
CA ASP A 189 -19.98 -8.57 -11.43
C ASP A 189 -18.87 -9.60 -11.75
N PRO A 190 -19.21 -10.91 -11.83
CA PRO A 190 -18.22 -11.96 -12.04
C PRO A 190 -17.58 -11.90 -13.44
N PHE A 191 -18.25 -11.30 -14.44
CA PHE A 191 -17.71 -11.18 -15.79
C PHE A 191 -16.63 -10.11 -15.87
N ALA A 192 -16.86 -8.96 -15.23
CA ALA A 192 -15.83 -7.93 -15.11
C ALA A 192 -14.63 -8.43 -14.28
N ALA A 193 -14.89 -9.14 -13.17
CA ALA A 193 -13.83 -9.77 -12.37
C ALA A 193 -12.98 -10.73 -13.22
N GLN A 194 -13.62 -11.62 -14.00
CA GLN A 194 -12.92 -12.56 -14.86
C GLN A 194 -12.12 -11.87 -15.98
N ARG A 195 -12.61 -10.76 -16.53
CA ARG A 195 -11.87 -9.95 -17.51
C ARG A 195 -10.55 -9.44 -16.91
N TRP A 196 -10.59 -8.87 -15.71
CA TRP A 196 -9.39 -8.37 -15.04
C TRP A 196 -8.44 -9.49 -14.66
N GLN A 197 -8.97 -10.63 -14.22
CA GLN A 197 -8.13 -11.80 -13.96
C GLN A 197 -7.43 -12.33 -15.21
N SER A 198 -8.10 -12.28 -16.37
CA SER A 198 -7.51 -12.72 -17.63
C SER A 198 -6.36 -11.82 -18.06
N TRP A 199 -6.51 -10.49 -17.89
CA TRP A 199 -5.44 -9.53 -18.15
C TRP A 199 -4.30 -9.64 -17.14
N HIS A 200 -4.60 -9.80 -15.84
CA HIS A 200 -3.61 -10.06 -14.80
C HIS A 200 -2.70 -11.24 -15.17
N ALA A 201 -3.30 -12.38 -15.53
CA ALA A 201 -2.55 -13.58 -15.90
C ALA A 201 -1.72 -13.40 -17.18
N ARG A 202 -2.26 -12.74 -18.21
CA ARG A 202 -1.55 -12.48 -19.48
C ARG A 202 -0.34 -11.58 -19.26
N LEU A 203 -0.53 -10.44 -18.61
CA LEU A 203 0.54 -9.47 -18.38
C LEU A 203 1.61 -10.03 -17.42
N ALA A 204 1.21 -10.84 -16.42
CA ALA A 204 2.16 -11.54 -15.56
C ALA A 204 3.01 -12.55 -16.34
N ALA A 205 2.41 -13.34 -17.24
CA ALA A 205 3.14 -14.26 -18.10
C ALA A 205 4.13 -13.54 -19.04
N ALA A 206 3.75 -12.37 -19.56
CA ALA A 206 4.66 -11.51 -20.33
C ALA A 206 5.80 -11.00 -19.45
N ALA A 207 5.51 -10.53 -18.22
CA ALA A 207 6.55 -10.06 -17.32
C ALA A 207 7.54 -11.15 -16.92
N GLU A 208 7.03 -12.35 -16.70
CA GLU A 208 7.75 -13.60 -16.47
C GLU A 208 8.64 -14.04 -17.64
N THR A 209 8.31 -13.62 -18.85
CA THR A 209 9.07 -13.93 -20.07
C THR A 209 10.12 -12.86 -20.35
N HIS A 210 9.75 -11.58 -20.20
CA HIS A 210 10.53 -10.46 -20.70
C HIS A 210 11.35 -9.72 -19.64
N PHE A 211 10.93 -9.74 -18.37
CA PHE A 211 11.64 -9.05 -17.28
C PHE A 211 12.37 -10.00 -16.32
N TRP A 212 12.14 -11.32 -16.38
CA TRP A 212 12.82 -12.26 -15.49
C TRP A 212 14.28 -12.46 -15.87
N ASP A 213 15.19 -12.19 -14.92
CA ASP A 213 16.60 -12.55 -15.02
C ASP A 213 16.86 -13.81 -14.20
N ASP A 214 17.19 -14.92 -14.87
CA ASP A 214 17.41 -16.21 -14.22
C ASP A 214 18.75 -16.30 -13.48
N ALA A 215 19.76 -15.50 -13.82
CA ALA A 215 21.02 -15.51 -13.08
C ALA A 215 20.85 -14.82 -11.72
N ARG A 216 20.09 -13.73 -11.69
CA ARG A 216 19.79 -12.94 -10.49
C ARG A 216 18.62 -13.48 -9.69
N GLY A 217 17.69 -14.19 -10.32
CA GLY A 217 16.44 -14.62 -9.68
C GLY A 217 15.56 -13.45 -9.27
N LEU A 218 15.49 -12.43 -10.13
CA LEU A 218 14.83 -11.15 -9.91
C LEU A 218 14.18 -10.66 -11.21
N PHE A 219 13.22 -9.77 -11.09
CA PHE A 219 12.66 -9.05 -12.23
C PHE A 219 13.40 -7.74 -12.49
N ALA A 220 13.81 -7.50 -13.73
CA ALA A 220 14.40 -6.26 -14.18
C ALA A 220 13.36 -5.13 -14.27
N ASP A 221 13.83 -3.89 -14.14
CA ASP A 221 13.04 -2.68 -14.34
C ASP A 221 12.93 -2.31 -15.84
N ASP A 222 13.79 -2.89 -16.67
CA ASP A 222 13.94 -2.61 -18.11
C ASP A 222 14.07 -3.90 -18.92
N LEU A 223 13.76 -3.83 -20.23
CA LEU A 223 13.85 -4.99 -21.12
C LEU A 223 15.29 -5.43 -21.39
N ALA A 224 16.28 -4.56 -21.17
CA ALA A 224 17.69 -4.88 -21.36
C ALA A 224 18.33 -5.58 -20.15
N HIS A 225 17.58 -5.76 -19.05
CA HIS A 225 18.03 -6.40 -17.80
C HIS A 225 19.25 -5.70 -17.20
N THR A 226 19.26 -4.37 -17.21
CA THR A 226 20.37 -3.57 -16.69
C THR A 226 20.05 -2.91 -15.35
N CYS A 227 18.77 -2.73 -15.02
CA CYS A 227 18.31 -2.11 -13.79
C CYS A 227 17.39 -3.04 -13.01
N PHE A 228 17.52 -3.03 -11.68
CA PHE A 228 16.72 -3.86 -10.77
C PHE A 228 16.42 -3.08 -9.50
N SER A 229 15.15 -3.01 -9.12
CA SER A 229 14.69 -2.27 -7.95
C SER A 229 13.90 -3.12 -6.97
N GLU A 230 13.87 -2.69 -5.71
CA GLU A 230 12.93 -3.21 -4.71
C GLU A 230 11.48 -3.00 -5.17
N HIS A 231 11.18 -1.92 -5.91
CA HIS A 231 9.84 -1.58 -6.39
C HIS A 231 9.23 -2.67 -7.27
N THR A 232 9.96 -3.10 -8.30
CA THR A 232 9.54 -4.18 -9.20
C THR A 232 9.28 -5.47 -8.43
N GLN A 233 10.17 -5.83 -7.50
CA GLN A 233 10.01 -7.07 -6.73
C GLN A 233 8.80 -7.00 -5.79
N CYS A 234 8.59 -5.86 -5.12
CA CYS A 234 7.44 -5.65 -4.24
C CYS A 234 6.14 -5.77 -5.02
N LEU A 235 6.01 -5.09 -6.16
CA LEU A 235 4.81 -5.14 -6.99
C LEU A 235 4.56 -6.54 -7.54
N ALA A 236 5.61 -7.25 -7.98
CA ALA A 236 5.50 -8.63 -8.43
C ALA A 236 4.97 -9.57 -7.33
N LEU A 237 5.51 -9.47 -6.10
CA LEU A 237 5.05 -10.26 -4.96
C LEU A 237 3.64 -9.89 -4.49
N LEU A 238 3.34 -8.58 -4.41
CA LEU A 238 2.03 -8.07 -3.97
C LEU A 238 0.92 -8.36 -4.97
N SER A 239 1.25 -8.51 -6.26
CA SER A 239 0.27 -8.85 -7.30
C SER A 239 -0.37 -10.22 -7.13
N GLY A 240 0.22 -11.11 -6.32
CA GLY A 240 -0.22 -12.49 -6.16
C GLY A 240 -0.03 -13.36 -7.40
N ALA A 241 0.64 -12.87 -8.45
CA ALA A 241 0.84 -13.60 -9.69
C ALA A 241 1.92 -14.69 -9.59
N LEU A 242 2.93 -14.48 -8.73
CA LEU A 242 4.07 -15.39 -8.60
C LEU A 242 3.74 -16.63 -7.77
N ALA A 243 4.23 -17.79 -8.22
CA ALA A 243 4.15 -19.06 -7.50
C ALA A 243 5.48 -19.84 -7.56
N GLY A 244 5.61 -20.85 -6.70
CA GLY A 244 6.73 -21.78 -6.68
C GLY A 244 8.10 -21.10 -6.58
N GLU A 245 9.06 -21.63 -7.34
CA GLU A 245 10.47 -21.22 -7.29
C GLU A 245 10.67 -19.72 -7.58
N ARG A 246 9.95 -19.15 -8.55
CA ARG A 246 10.07 -17.73 -8.90
C ARG A 246 9.68 -16.85 -7.72
N ARG A 247 8.56 -17.15 -7.06
CA ARG A 247 8.13 -16.43 -5.85
C ARG A 247 9.18 -16.54 -4.74
N GLU A 248 9.70 -17.73 -4.50
CA GLU A 248 10.70 -17.99 -3.45
C GLU A 248 12.00 -17.23 -3.71
N ARG A 249 12.51 -17.26 -4.94
CA ARG A 249 13.73 -16.56 -5.36
C ARG A 249 13.55 -15.04 -5.29
N THR A 250 12.45 -14.50 -5.81
CA THR A 250 12.15 -13.05 -5.69
C THR A 250 12.06 -12.62 -4.23
N ALA A 251 11.37 -13.39 -3.38
CA ALA A 251 11.22 -13.07 -1.96
C ALA A 251 12.57 -13.11 -1.21
N GLN A 252 13.38 -14.14 -1.46
CA GLN A 252 14.69 -14.27 -0.83
C GLN A 252 15.64 -13.17 -1.30
N ASN A 253 15.71 -12.93 -2.61
CA ASN A 253 16.65 -11.97 -3.19
C ASN A 253 16.26 -10.51 -2.92
N LEU A 254 14.97 -10.20 -2.75
CA LEU A 254 14.54 -8.89 -2.23
C LEU A 254 15.16 -8.56 -0.86
N LEU A 255 15.39 -9.58 -0.02
CA LEU A 255 15.97 -9.40 1.32
C LEU A 255 17.50 -9.35 1.30
N THR A 256 18.14 -10.04 0.35
CA THR A 256 19.60 -10.26 0.38
C THR A 256 20.39 -9.54 -0.70
N ASP A 257 19.77 -9.12 -1.81
CA ASP A 257 20.47 -8.41 -2.87
C ASP A 257 20.59 -6.91 -2.54
N GLU A 258 21.78 -6.50 -2.12
CA GLU A 258 22.09 -5.12 -1.77
C GLU A 258 22.27 -4.20 -2.99
N SER A 259 22.34 -4.77 -4.20
CA SER A 259 22.49 -4.02 -5.44
C SER A 259 21.17 -3.42 -5.93
N LEU A 260 20.03 -3.80 -5.33
CA LEU A 260 18.72 -3.29 -5.71
C LEU A 260 18.62 -1.79 -5.46
N THR A 261 18.10 -1.07 -6.44
CA THR A 261 17.63 0.30 -6.26
C THR A 261 16.58 0.33 -5.15
N ARG A 262 16.88 1.02 -4.05
CA ARG A 262 16.08 1.02 -2.83
C ARG A 262 14.85 1.91 -2.94
N THR A 263 13.76 1.52 -2.28
CA THR A 263 12.58 2.39 -2.10
C THR A 263 12.90 3.57 -1.18
N THR A 264 12.24 4.70 -1.40
CA THR A 264 12.27 5.85 -0.50
C THR A 264 11.01 5.92 0.37
N ILE A 265 10.82 7.02 1.10
CA ILE A 265 9.77 7.20 2.11
C ILE A 265 8.40 6.83 1.56
N TYR A 266 8.03 7.34 0.37
CA TYR A 266 6.76 7.07 -0.28
C TYR A 266 6.53 5.57 -0.52
N PHE A 267 7.42 4.94 -1.27
CA PHE A 267 7.20 3.56 -1.71
C PHE A 267 7.46 2.53 -0.59
N THR A 268 8.14 2.91 0.48
CA THR A 268 8.37 2.02 1.64
C THR A 268 7.07 1.47 2.24
N HIS A 269 5.92 2.14 2.04
CA HIS A 269 4.62 1.57 2.38
C HIS A 269 4.39 0.19 1.73
N TYR A 270 4.65 0.08 0.43
CA TYR A 270 4.49 -1.16 -0.33
C TYR A 270 5.57 -2.19 0.01
N LEU A 271 6.78 -1.73 0.35
CA LEU A 271 7.82 -2.60 0.92
C LEU A 271 7.37 -3.22 2.25
N PHE A 272 6.73 -2.43 3.13
CA PHE A 272 6.19 -2.92 4.40
C PHE A 272 4.99 -3.86 4.23
N GLU A 273 4.12 -3.61 3.25
CA GLU A 273 3.10 -4.59 2.86
C GLU A 273 3.73 -5.90 2.34
N THR A 274 4.85 -5.81 1.63
CA THR A 274 5.59 -6.99 1.13
C THR A 274 6.24 -7.74 2.28
N TYR A 275 6.91 -7.06 3.22
CA TYR A 275 7.45 -7.70 4.42
C TYR A 275 6.37 -8.32 5.30
N ARG A 276 5.18 -7.72 5.37
CA ARG A 276 4.02 -8.34 6.02
C ARG A 276 3.61 -9.64 5.32
N LEU A 277 3.51 -9.61 3.98
CA LEU A 277 3.19 -10.80 3.17
C LEU A 277 4.21 -11.92 3.35
N LEU A 278 5.49 -11.57 3.49
CA LEU A 278 6.60 -12.51 3.67
C LEU A 278 6.90 -12.87 5.14
N GLU A 279 6.16 -12.28 6.08
CA GLU A 279 6.38 -12.41 7.53
C GLU A 279 7.84 -12.08 7.95
N GLN A 280 8.38 -10.96 7.45
CA GLN A 280 9.76 -10.48 7.65
C GLN A 280 9.84 -9.25 8.58
N PRO A 281 9.54 -9.38 9.89
CA PRO A 281 9.53 -8.23 10.79
C PRO A 281 10.94 -7.64 11.02
N ALA A 282 12.01 -8.43 10.94
CA ALA A 282 13.38 -7.94 11.12
C ALA A 282 13.74 -6.91 10.03
N ALA A 283 13.47 -7.22 8.76
CA ALA A 283 13.69 -6.31 7.63
C ALA A 283 12.81 -5.05 7.73
N LEU A 284 11.58 -5.19 8.21
CA LEU A 284 10.69 -4.05 8.50
C LEU A 284 11.31 -3.12 9.54
N PHE A 285 11.80 -3.65 10.67
CA PHE A 285 12.42 -2.84 11.72
C PHE A 285 13.73 -2.17 11.28
N GLU A 286 14.51 -2.83 10.42
CA GLU A 286 15.70 -2.22 9.81
C GLU A 286 15.32 -0.97 9.01
N ARG A 287 14.31 -1.09 8.13
CA ARG A 287 13.82 0.02 7.31
C ARG A 287 13.13 1.12 8.12
N LEU A 288 12.50 0.79 9.26
CA LEU A 288 12.01 1.78 10.21
C LEU A 288 13.13 2.66 10.81
N GLY A 289 14.40 2.26 10.65
CA GLY A 289 15.57 3.05 11.05
C GLY A 289 15.49 4.51 10.60
N LEU A 290 15.04 4.76 9.36
CA LEU A 290 14.83 6.12 8.86
C LEU A 290 13.93 6.95 9.79
N TRP A 291 12.78 6.39 10.20
CA TRP A 291 11.83 7.07 11.07
C TRP A 291 12.30 7.18 12.52
N PHE A 292 13.07 6.20 13.01
CA PHE A 292 13.68 6.26 14.34
C PHE A 292 14.66 7.43 14.48
N ASP A 293 15.33 7.80 13.38
CA ASP A 293 16.35 8.85 13.40
C ASP A 293 15.76 10.28 13.24
N LEU A 294 14.56 10.42 12.68
CA LEU A 294 13.96 11.74 12.35
C LEU A 294 13.95 12.70 13.54
N ALA A 295 13.53 12.22 14.72
CA ALA A 295 13.47 13.05 15.92
C ALA A 295 14.85 13.58 16.34
N ALA A 296 15.90 12.76 16.21
CA ALA A 296 17.28 13.13 16.52
C ALA A 296 17.86 14.12 15.50
N GLN A 297 17.39 14.06 14.25
CA GLN A 297 17.73 15.02 13.19
C GLN A 297 17.01 16.38 13.36
N GLY A 298 16.06 16.49 14.30
CA GLY A 298 15.36 17.73 14.61
C GLY A 298 13.98 17.84 13.96
N PHE A 299 13.58 16.88 13.13
CA PHE A 299 12.26 16.86 12.50
C PHE A 299 11.13 16.85 13.54
N LYS A 300 10.02 17.49 13.16
CA LYS A 300 8.77 17.54 13.93
C LYS A 300 7.60 16.89 13.19
N THR A 301 7.84 16.50 11.95
CA THR A 301 6.96 15.93 10.93
C THR A 301 7.81 14.98 10.06
N THR A 302 7.19 14.24 9.15
CA THR A 302 7.88 13.31 8.25
C THR A 302 8.27 14.04 6.96
N PRO A 303 9.52 13.95 6.49
CA PRO A 303 9.95 14.63 5.27
C PRO A 303 9.41 13.95 4.00
N GLU A 304 9.51 14.65 2.87
CA GLU A 304 9.14 14.17 1.53
C GLU A 304 10.01 12.99 1.09
N GLN A 305 11.33 13.14 1.22
CA GLN A 305 12.31 12.12 0.84
C GLN A 305 13.46 12.11 1.87
N PRO A 306 14.34 11.10 1.86
CA PRO A 306 15.58 11.16 2.64
C PRO A 306 16.37 12.43 2.30
N GLU A 307 17.12 12.96 3.27
CA GLU A 307 17.91 14.17 3.05
C GLU A 307 18.86 14.06 1.84
N PRO A 308 18.95 15.10 0.98
CA PRO A 308 18.30 16.41 1.10
C PRO A 308 16.82 16.40 0.69
N SER A 309 15.92 16.80 1.60
CA SER A 309 14.49 16.93 1.31
C SER A 309 14.12 18.36 0.93
N ARG A 310 13.12 18.52 0.05
CA ARG A 310 12.53 19.85 -0.23
C ARG A 310 11.50 20.19 0.84
N SER A 311 10.57 19.28 1.15
CA SER A 311 9.59 19.47 2.23
C SER A 311 9.96 18.67 3.49
N ASP A 312 9.96 19.34 4.64
CA ASP A 312 10.14 18.73 5.97
C ASP A 312 8.82 18.19 6.56
N CYS A 313 7.70 18.42 5.88
CA CYS A 313 6.38 17.94 6.26
C CYS A 313 5.65 17.43 5.02
N HIS A 314 5.49 16.10 4.92
CA HIS A 314 4.83 15.44 3.82
C HIS A 314 3.88 14.35 4.32
N GLY A 315 2.62 14.39 3.86
CA GLY A 315 1.55 13.52 4.34
C GLY A 315 1.85 12.04 4.12
N TRP A 316 2.47 11.71 2.98
CA TRP A 316 2.82 10.34 2.62
C TRP A 316 3.77 9.65 3.60
N GLY A 317 4.53 10.41 4.41
CA GLY A 317 5.57 9.89 5.28
C GLY A 317 5.01 9.33 6.59
N ALA A 318 3.72 9.55 6.84
CA ALA A 318 3.03 9.13 8.04
C ALA A 318 2.57 7.66 8.01
N HIS A 319 2.77 6.94 6.89
CA HIS A 319 2.31 5.56 6.72
C HIS A 319 2.83 4.54 7.76
N PRO A 320 3.95 4.72 8.52
CA PRO A 320 4.27 3.79 9.60
C PRO A 320 3.17 3.63 10.64
N LEU A 321 2.35 4.67 10.85
CA LEU A 321 1.17 4.57 11.73
C LEU A 321 0.17 3.55 11.22
N TYR A 322 -0.05 3.46 9.91
CA TYR A 322 -0.86 2.39 9.32
C TYR A 322 -0.27 1.01 9.66
N HIS A 323 1.05 0.85 9.51
CA HIS A 323 1.74 -0.41 9.76
C HIS A 323 1.80 -0.82 11.23
N PHE A 324 1.74 0.10 12.18
CA PHE A 324 1.63 -0.24 13.60
C PHE A 324 0.37 -1.08 13.88
N PHE A 325 -0.74 -0.70 13.25
CA PHE A 325 -2.03 -1.38 13.42
C PHE A 325 -2.21 -2.56 12.45
N ALA A 326 -2.00 -2.31 11.16
CA ALA A 326 -2.33 -3.25 10.09
C ALA A 326 -1.22 -4.29 9.82
N THR A 327 0.00 -4.05 10.31
CA THR A 327 1.15 -4.94 10.13
C THR A 327 1.63 -5.51 11.46
N LEU A 328 2.10 -4.69 12.41
CA LEU A 328 2.67 -5.19 13.67
C LEU A 328 1.62 -5.86 14.56
N LEU A 329 0.53 -5.14 14.87
CA LEU A 329 -0.64 -5.75 15.53
C LEU A 329 -1.41 -6.70 14.59
N GLY A 330 -1.29 -6.48 13.28
CA GLY A 330 -1.88 -7.32 12.24
C GLY A 330 -3.39 -7.27 12.16
N ILE A 331 -4.03 -6.20 12.64
CA ILE A 331 -5.50 -6.05 12.62
C ILE A 331 -5.93 -5.52 11.24
N ARG A 332 -6.55 -6.37 10.42
CA ARG A 332 -6.96 -6.02 9.06
C ARG A 332 -8.37 -6.52 8.73
N PRO A 333 -9.10 -5.86 7.82
CA PRO A 333 -10.27 -6.44 7.19
C PRO A 333 -9.91 -7.74 6.46
N SER A 334 -10.68 -8.81 6.69
CA SER A 334 -10.63 -10.05 5.91
C SER A 334 -11.83 -10.20 4.96
N ALA A 335 -12.79 -9.27 5.03
CA ALA A 335 -13.93 -9.15 4.13
C ALA A 335 -14.25 -7.67 3.84
N PRO A 336 -14.98 -7.37 2.75
CA PRO A 336 -15.38 -5.99 2.40
C PRO A 336 -16.12 -5.28 3.52
N GLY A 337 -15.98 -3.96 3.57
CA GLY A 337 -16.59 -3.10 4.59
C GLY A 337 -16.07 -3.31 6.00
N PHE A 338 -14.91 -3.97 6.16
CA PHE A 338 -14.41 -4.44 7.44
C PHE A 338 -15.40 -5.37 8.17
N GLY A 339 -16.26 -6.08 7.42
CA GLY A 339 -17.29 -6.96 7.98
C GLY A 339 -16.73 -8.19 8.72
N GLN A 340 -15.48 -8.54 8.46
CA GLN A 340 -14.72 -9.56 9.20
C GLN A 340 -13.30 -9.05 9.45
N VAL A 341 -12.69 -9.49 10.55
CA VAL A 341 -11.32 -9.13 10.92
C VAL A 341 -10.40 -10.35 10.89
N GLU A 342 -9.18 -10.17 10.39
CA GLU A 342 -8.04 -11.02 10.70
C GLU A 342 -7.11 -10.25 11.65
N ILE A 343 -6.62 -10.93 12.68
CA ILE A 343 -5.56 -10.44 13.56
C ILE A 343 -4.36 -11.37 13.42
N LYS A 344 -3.36 -10.93 12.66
CA LYS A 344 -2.13 -11.71 12.37
C LYS A 344 -0.88 -10.90 12.73
N PRO A 345 -0.47 -10.86 14.00
CA PRO A 345 0.65 -10.04 14.44
C PRO A 345 1.99 -10.57 13.92
N ILE A 346 2.91 -9.67 13.56
CA ILE A 346 4.31 -10.00 13.24
C ILE A 346 5.26 -9.24 14.19
N PRO A 347 5.47 -9.74 15.42
CA PRO A 347 6.10 -8.97 16.49
C PRO A 347 7.60 -8.72 16.30
N GLY A 348 8.30 -9.54 15.51
CA GLY A 348 9.76 -9.45 15.42
C GLY A 348 10.42 -9.65 16.78
N HIS A 349 11.22 -8.68 17.22
CA HIS A 349 11.88 -8.70 18.54
C HIS A 349 10.99 -8.23 19.68
N LEU A 350 9.77 -7.76 19.40
CA LEU A 350 8.89 -7.21 20.43
C LEU A 350 8.40 -8.30 21.39
N THR A 351 8.47 -8.03 22.69
CA THR A 351 7.93 -8.91 23.75
C THR A 351 6.50 -8.54 24.13
N GLN A 352 6.04 -7.35 23.75
CA GLN A 352 4.67 -6.90 23.95
C GLN A 352 4.18 -6.05 22.78
N LEU A 353 2.94 -6.27 22.37
CA LEU A 353 2.16 -5.40 21.49
C LEU A 353 0.77 -5.20 22.07
N ALA A 354 0.35 -3.96 22.21
CA ALA A 354 -1.00 -3.61 22.63
C ALA A 354 -1.58 -2.52 21.73
N GLY A 355 -2.89 -2.55 21.55
CA GLY A 355 -3.55 -1.52 20.77
C GLY A 355 -5.06 -1.54 20.86
N GLU A 356 -5.62 -0.38 20.53
CA GLU A 356 -7.05 -0.15 20.37
C GLU A 356 -7.27 0.45 18.99
N LEU A 357 -7.82 -0.34 18.07
CA LEU A 357 -8.19 0.09 16.73
C LEU A 357 -9.65 0.55 16.71
N VAL A 358 -9.89 1.70 16.10
CA VAL A 358 -11.25 2.16 15.80
C VAL A 358 -11.89 1.31 14.69
N HIS A 359 -13.15 0.98 14.87
CA HIS A 359 -13.96 0.23 13.92
C HIS A 359 -15.37 0.85 13.83
N PRO A 360 -16.09 0.77 12.70
CA PRO A 360 -17.47 1.27 12.61
C PRO A 360 -18.40 0.69 13.69
N LEU A 361 -18.26 -0.60 13.99
CA LEU A 361 -19.04 -1.31 15.03
C LEU A 361 -18.55 -1.09 16.48
N GLY A 362 -17.40 -0.45 16.71
CA GLY A 362 -16.84 -0.28 18.04
C GLY A 362 -15.32 -0.25 18.07
N ARG A 363 -14.70 -0.73 19.15
CA ARG A 363 -13.24 -0.81 19.27
C ARG A 363 -12.79 -2.26 19.20
N ILE A 364 -11.71 -2.52 18.47
CA ILE A 364 -10.97 -3.78 18.53
C ILE A 364 -9.80 -3.55 19.50
N ILE A 365 -9.74 -4.30 20.59
CA ILE A 365 -8.67 -4.18 21.59
C ILE A 365 -7.82 -5.44 21.55
N VAL A 366 -6.50 -5.25 21.54
CA VAL A 366 -5.50 -6.31 21.50
C VAL A 366 -4.45 -6.01 22.56
N ASP A 367 -4.10 -6.99 23.37
CA ASP A 367 -2.98 -6.92 24.32
C ASP A 367 -2.28 -8.28 24.33
N LEU A 368 -1.07 -8.33 23.78
CA LEU A 368 -0.35 -9.56 23.47
C LEU A 368 1.07 -9.50 24.04
N HIS A 369 1.49 -10.62 24.62
CA HIS A 369 2.84 -10.89 25.08
C HIS A 369 3.44 -12.04 24.29
N PHE A 370 4.69 -11.87 23.87
CA PHE A 370 5.41 -12.82 23.04
C PHE A 370 6.63 -13.36 23.79
N ALA A 371 6.78 -14.68 23.83
CA ALA A 371 7.93 -15.34 24.43
C ALA A 371 8.18 -16.68 23.74
N SER A 372 9.42 -16.92 23.29
CA SER A 372 9.85 -18.23 22.76
C SER A 372 8.92 -18.82 21.67
N GLY A 373 8.42 -17.99 20.75
CA GLY A 373 7.52 -18.43 19.69
C GLY A 373 6.07 -18.69 20.13
N HIS A 374 5.72 -18.36 21.38
CA HIS A 374 4.37 -18.39 21.91
C HIS A 374 3.79 -16.98 22.03
N VAL A 375 2.47 -16.88 21.92
CA VAL A 375 1.73 -15.64 22.17
C VAL A 375 0.65 -15.87 23.22
N ARG A 376 0.58 -14.97 24.20
CA ARG A 376 -0.44 -14.97 25.25
C ARG A 376 -1.03 -13.59 25.42
N GLY A 377 -2.31 -13.51 25.73
CA GLY A 377 -2.93 -12.21 26.00
C GLY A 377 -4.43 -12.21 25.81
N SER A 378 -4.96 -11.10 25.32
CA SER A 378 -6.39 -10.93 25.11
C SER A 378 -6.72 -10.15 23.85
N VAL A 379 -7.89 -10.48 23.29
CA VAL A 379 -8.52 -9.77 22.18
C VAL A 379 -9.95 -9.47 22.58
N MET A 380 -10.43 -8.26 22.28
CA MET A 380 -11.83 -7.88 22.39
C MET A 380 -12.36 -7.44 21.03
N LEU A 381 -13.39 -8.13 20.55
CA LEU A 381 -14.13 -7.72 19.35
C LEU A 381 -15.44 -7.01 19.74
N PRO A 382 -15.83 -5.93 19.03
CA PRO A 382 -17.11 -5.28 19.24
C PRO A 382 -18.28 -6.18 18.80
N ALA A 383 -19.48 -5.84 19.23
CA ALA A 383 -20.69 -6.56 18.84
C ALA A 383 -20.88 -6.57 17.32
N GLY A 384 -21.21 -7.74 16.76
CA GLY A 384 -21.43 -7.94 15.32
C GLY A 384 -20.16 -8.17 14.49
N LEU A 385 -18.96 -8.08 15.08
CA LEU A 385 -17.71 -8.38 14.39
C LEU A 385 -17.23 -9.80 14.73
N HIS A 386 -16.89 -10.56 13.70
CA HIS A 386 -16.29 -11.89 13.79
C HIS A 386 -14.95 -11.90 13.06
N GLY A 387 -14.10 -12.87 13.39
CA GLY A 387 -12.79 -12.92 12.77
C GLY A 387 -11.94 -14.10 13.18
N THR A 388 -10.67 -14.04 12.79
CA THR A 388 -9.66 -15.04 13.11
C THR A 388 -8.43 -14.37 13.73
N PHE A 389 -7.74 -15.11 14.59
CA PHE A 389 -6.41 -14.76 15.04
C PHE A 389 -5.42 -15.82 14.53
N CYS A 390 -4.34 -15.37 13.92
CA CYS A 390 -3.37 -16.21 13.24
C CYS A 390 -1.96 -15.93 13.80
N TYR A 391 -1.27 -16.95 14.28
CA TYR A 391 0.11 -16.82 14.76
C TYR A 391 0.87 -18.14 14.63
N ALA A 392 2.11 -18.09 14.14
CA ALA A 392 2.99 -19.25 13.96
C ALA A 392 2.30 -20.45 13.27
N GLY A 393 1.52 -20.18 12.22
CA GLY A 393 0.77 -21.20 11.46
C GLY A 393 -0.49 -21.75 12.14
N LYS A 394 -0.81 -21.31 13.36
CA LYS A 394 -2.05 -21.67 14.06
C LYS A 394 -3.12 -20.59 13.85
N THR A 395 -4.37 -21.03 13.75
CA THR A 395 -5.53 -20.14 13.59
C THR A 395 -6.60 -20.47 14.63
N VAL A 396 -7.14 -19.44 15.28
CA VAL A 396 -8.28 -19.53 16.18
C VAL A 396 -9.40 -18.60 15.75
N ALA A 397 -10.65 -19.06 15.87
CA ALA A 397 -11.81 -18.21 15.64
C ALA A 397 -12.00 -17.24 16.81
N LEU A 398 -12.24 -15.97 16.50
CA LEU A 398 -12.52 -14.92 17.46
C LEU A 398 -14.03 -14.73 17.61
N ARG A 399 -14.50 -14.64 18.85
CA ARG A 399 -15.88 -14.30 19.21
C ARG A 399 -15.99 -12.86 19.69
N VAL A 400 -17.21 -12.34 19.67
CA VAL A 400 -17.57 -11.04 20.22
C VAL A 400 -17.25 -11.00 21.72
N GLY A 401 -16.80 -9.83 22.20
CA GLY A 401 -16.42 -9.61 23.58
C GLY A 401 -14.96 -9.97 23.86
N MET A 402 -14.57 -9.87 25.13
CA MET A 402 -13.20 -10.15 25.57
C MET A 402 -12.92 -11.66 25.59
N GLN A 403 -11.78 -12.08 25.06
CA GLN A 403 -11.33 -13.46 25.09
C GLN A 403 -9.81 -13.56 25.26
N ALA A 404 -9.36 -14.64 25.90
CA ALA A 404 -7.94 -14.95 26.02
C ALA A 404 -7.40 -15.58 24.74
N ILE A 405 -6.13 -15.30 24.44
CA ILE A 405 -5.33 -15.93 23.39
C ILE A 405 -4.15 -16.64 24.07
N ASP A 406 -3.87 -17.88 23.67
CA ASP A 406 -2.70 -18.66 24.08
C ASP A 406 -2.37 -19.63 22.95
N LEU A 407 -1.29 -19.37 22.20
CA LEU A 407 -0.86 -20.14 21.02
C LEU A 407 0.62 -20.50 21.02
#